data_AF-A0A7Z0MG73-F1
#
_entry.id   AF-A0A7Z0MG73-F1
#
_cell.length_a   1.000
_cell.length_b   1.000
_cell.length_c   1.000
_cell.angle_alpha   90.00
_cell.angle_beta   90.00
_cell.angle_gamma   90.00
#
_symmetry.space_group_name_H-M   'P 1'
#
loop_
_entity.id
_entity.type
_entity.pdbx_description
1 polymer ?
#
loop_
_entity_poly.entity_id
_entity_poly.type
_entity_poly.pdbx_seq_one_letter_code
_entity_poly.pdbx_strand_id
1 'polypeptide(L)'
;AKVLDPFPVVPLYTELSPASAMTNWLISDEPPANFSIDQDTELRSTNESRAAIRYVRQYVENEEARKHVEAGKQCTRLALTWADRISFVLADGLEVKRVTPLDVLQEGRTPAADESEQFDSDFALMSGELSRLIEDLVYALGGEKQ
;
A
#
# COMPACT_ATOMS: atom_id res chain seq x y z
N ALA A 1 6.10 -14.60 -29.91
CA ALA A 1 4.94 -15.49 -29.77
C ALA A 1 4.47 -15.46 -28.32
N LYS A 2 3.18 -15.61 -28.03
CA LYS A 2 2.71 -15.82 -26.65
C LYS A 2 3.20 -17.19 -26.18
N VAL A 3 3.72 -17.27 -24.95
CA VAL A 3 4.21 -18.53 -24.36
C VAL A 3 3.08 -19.32 -23.71
N LEU A 4 1.99 -18.65 -23.27
CA LEU A 4 0.78 -19.24 -22.71
C LEU A 4 -0.47 -18.57 -23.33
N ASP A 5 -1.44 -19.37 -23.79
CA ASP A 5 -2.75 -18.89 -24.28
C ASP A 5 -3.87 -19.93 -23.98
N PRO A 6 -4.82 -19.62 -23.07
CA PRO A 6 -4.93 -18.39 -22.30
C PRO A 6 -3.92 -18.32 -21.14
N PHE A 7 -3.66 -17.10 -20.65
CA PHE A 7 -3.02 -16.85 -19.35
C PHE A 7 -4.15 -16.51 -18.36
N PRO A 8 -4.63 -17.49 -17.55
CA PRO A 8 -5.91 -17.39 -16.85
C PRO A 8 -5.78 -16.65 -15.51
N VAL A 9 -5.25 -15.44 -15.52
CA VAL A 9 -5.20 -14.57 -14.32
C VAL A 9 -6.34 -13.56 -14.35
N VAL A 10 -6.86 -13.23 -13.18
CA VAL A 10 -7.86 -12.18 -12.98
C VAL A 10 -7.33 -11.15 -11.97
N PRO A 11 -7.77 -9.88 -12.05
CA PRO A 11 -7.45 -8.91 -11.02
C PRO A 11 -7.99 -9.33 -9.65
N LEU A 12 -7.24 -9.01 -8.60
CA LEU A 12 -7.68 -9.17 -7.22
C LEU A 12 -8.71 -8.08 -6.88
N TYR A 13 -9.78 -8.48 -6.21
CA TYR A 13 -10.80 -7.58 -5.65
C TYR A 13 -10.95 -7.86 -4.16
N THR A 14 -11.21 -6.83 -3.38
CA THR A 14 -11.40 -6.92 -1.92
C THR A 14 -12.81 -6.52 -1.52
N GLU A 15 -13.27 -6.96 -0.35
CA GLU A 15 -14.59 -6.64 0.18
C GLU A 15 -14.77 -5.13 0.41
N LEU A 16 -13.76 -4.47 0.98
CA LEU A 16 -13.72 -3.02 1.10
C LEU A 16 -13.02 -2.40 -0.11
N SER A 17 -13.56 -1.28 -0.61
CA SER A 17 -12.83 -0.49 -1.60
C SER A 17 -11.59 0.14 -0.95
N PRO A 18 -10.41 0.10 -1.60
CA PRO A 18 -9.18 0.68 -1.02
C PRO A 18 -9.35 2.16 -0.69
N ALA A 19 -10.03 2.92 -1.54
CA ALA A 19 -10.31 4.32 -1.30
C ALA A 19 -11.15 4.55 -0.03
N SER A 20 -12.17 3.71 0.22
CA SER A 20 -12.98 3.80 1.44
C SER A 20 -12.19 3.42 2.68
N ALA A 21 -11.42 2.33 2.63
CA ALA A 21 -10.60 1.86 3.74
C ALA A 21 -9.52 2.89 4.12
N MET A 22 -8.75 3.38 3.15
CA MET A 22 -7.74 4.43 3.36
C MET A 22 -8.32 5.70 3.95
N THR A 23 -9.51 6.11 3.48
CA THR A 23 -10.20 7.28 4.02
C THR A 23 -10.58 7.06 5.48
N ASN A 24 -11.09 5.87 5.82
CA ASN A 24 -11.45 5.53 7.18
C ASN A 24 -10.23 5.54 8.10
N TRP A 25 -9.15 4.84 7.75
CA TRP A 25 -7.91 4.81 8.53
C TRP A 25 -7.36 6.22 8.81
N LEU A 26 -7.44 7.11 7.83
CA LEU A 26 -6.98 8.49 7.97
C LEU A 26 -7.85 9.33 8.92
N ILE A 27 -9.18 9.22 8.84
CA ILE A 27 -10.10 10.03 9.68
C ILE A 27 -10.32 9.43 11.07
N SER A 28 -10.10 8.14 11.26
CA SER A 28 -10.10 7.50 12.58
C SER A 28 -8.77 7.70 13.31
N ASP A 29 -7.68 7.98 12.59
CA ASP A 29 -6.31 7.92 13.10
C ASP A 29 -5.94 6.50 13.61
N GLU A 30 -6.55 5.49 12.99
CA GLU A 30 -6.36 4.08 13.33
C GLU A 30 -5.94 3.32 12.06
N PRO A 31 -4.63 3.14 11.83
CA PRO A 31 -4.16 2.29 10.75
C PRO A 31 -4.54 0.83 11.00
N PRO A 32 -4.61 0.00 9.94
CA PRO A 32 -4.84 -1.43 10.12
C PRO A 32 -3.68 -2.08 10.88
N ALA A 33 -3.95 -3.23 11.51
CA ALA A 33 -2.94 -3.97 12.25
C ALA A 33 -1.69 -4.24 11.40
N ASN A 34 -0.51 -4.07 11.99
CA ASN A 34 0.81 -4.15 11.35
C ASN A 34 1.13 -3.03 10.35
N PHE A 35 0.28 -2.01 10.20
CA PHE A 35 0.58 -0.85 9.36
C PHE A 35 0.69 0.43 10.19
N SER A 36 1.49 1.37 9.70
CA SER A 36 1.48 2.78 10.09
C SER A 36 1.16 3.66 8.89
N ILE A 37 0.53 4.81 9.13
CA ILE A 37 0.32 5.84 8.11
C ILE A 37 1.53 6.75 8.06
N ASP A 38 2.06 6.94 6.85
CA ASP A 38 3.24 7.76 6.58
C ASP A 38 2.89 9.11 5.92
N GLN A 39 3.93 9.89 5.66
CA GLN A 39 3.86 11.10 4.84
C GLN A 39 3.60 10.74 3.37
N ASP A 40 2.92 11.65 2.66
CA ASP A 40 2.42 11.48 1.29
C ASP A 40 1.00 10.88 1.25
N THR A 41 0.02 11.78 1.16
CA THR A 41 -1.40 11.42 1.04
C THR A 41 -2.06 12.25 -0.06
N GLU A 42 -2.99 11.66 -0.79
CA GLU A 42 -3.82 12.36 -1.77
C GLU A 42 -5.30 12.18 -1.45
N LEU A 43 -6.01 13.31 -1.35
CA LEU A 43 -7.47 13.37 -1.18
C LEU A 43 -8.07 14.00 -2.44
N ARG A 44 -8.98 13.29 -3.10
CA ARG A 44 -9.60 13.72 -4.36
C ARG A 44 -11.12 13.79 -4.25
N SER A 45 -11.71 14.82 -4.84
CA SER A 45 -13.17 14.94 -4.91
C SER A 45 -13.79 13.80 -5.72
N THR A 46 -14.91 13.28 -5.22
CA THR A 46 -15.70 12.24 -5.87
C THR A 46 -16.61 12.78 -6.97
N ASN A 47 -16.76 14.10 -7.08
CA ASN A 47 -17.55 14.76 -8.13
C ASN A 47 -16.75 14.94 -9.43
N GLU A 48 -17.40 15.48 -10.46
CA GLU A 48 -16.82 15.66 -11.80
C GLU A 48 -15.59 16.57 -11.82
N SER A 49 -15.43 17.49 -10.85
CA SER A 49 -14.26 18.39 -10.80
C SER A 49 -12.96 17.63 -10.59
N ARG A 50 -13.01 16.45 -9.95
CA ARG A 50 -11.85 15.64 -9.55
C ARG A 50 -10.77 16.45 -8.80
N ALA A 51 -11.15 17.57 -8.18
CA ALA A 51 -10.24 18.46 -7.47
C ALA A 51 -9.49 17.67 -6.38
N ALA A 52 -8.17 17.81 -6.34
CA ALA A 52 -7.31 17.04 -5.45
C ALA A 52 -6.45 17.93 -4.57
N ILE A 53 -6.21 17.44 -3.36
CA ILE A 53 -5.24 17.97 -2.41
C ILE A 53 -4.21 16.88 -2.20
N ARG A 54 -2.94 17.25 -2.28
CA ARG A 54 -1.84 16.32 -2.07
C ARG A 54 -0.91 16.88 -1.02
N TYR A 55 -0.70 16.10 0.03
CA TYR A 55 0.31 16.32 1.04
C TYR A 55 1.57 15.60 0.57
N VAL A 56 2.71 16.28 0.60
CA VAL A 56 3.99 15.75 0.12
C VAL A 56 5.02 15.98 1.20
N ARG A 57 5.67 14.91 1.68
CA ARG A 57 6.60 14.92 2.82
C ARG A 57 6.00 15.57 4.06
N GLN A 58 4.70 15.37 4.24
CA GLN A 58 3.93 15.92 5.34
C GLN A 58 2.81 14.94 5.70
N TYR A 59 2.57 14.78 7.01
CA TYR A 59 1.42 14.06 7.53
C TYR A 59 0.15 14.89 7.37
N VAL A 60 -0.97 14.23 7.07
CA VAL A 60 -2.27 14.89 7.13
C VAL A 60 -2.74 14.86 8.56
N GLU A 61 -2.94 16.02 9.16
CA GLU A 61 -3.53 16.09 10.50
C GLU A 61 -4.97 15.55 10.45
N ASN A 62 -5.35 14.76 11.45
CA ASN A 62 -6.65 14.07 11.48
C ASN A 62 -7.85 15.03 11.31
N GLU A 63 -7.80 16.21 11.92
CA GLU A 63 -8.83 17.24 11.76
C GLU A 63 -8.92 17.80 10.32
N GLU A 64 -7.79 17.93 9.63
CA GLU A 64 -7.77 18.37 8.23
C GLU A 64 -8.32 17.30 7.30
N ALA A 65 -7.93 16.04 7.53
CA ALA A 65 -8.47 14.89 6.81
C ALA A 65 -10.00 14.85 6.91
N ARG A 66 -10.55 14.97 8.14
CA ARG A 66 -11.99 15.01 8.37
C ARG A 66 -12.68 16.13 7.60
N LYS A 67 -12.16 17.37 7.68
CA LYS A 67 -12.72 18.52 6.93
C LYS A 67 -12.73 18.27 5.42
N HIS A 68 -11.67 17.68 4.88
CA HIS A 68 -11.60 17.36 3.45
C HIS A 68 -12.59 16.27 3.04
N VAL A 69 -12.77 15.25 3.88
CA VAL A 69 -13.73 14.17 3.66
C VAL A 69 -15.18 14.68 3.75
N GLU A 70 -15.50 15.51 4.75
CA GLU A 70 -16.79 16.20 4.87
C GLU A 70 -17.09 17.09 3.66
N ALA A 71 -16.05 17.67 3.05
CA ALA A 71 -16.15 18.42 1.78
C ALA A 71 -16.23 17.52 0.53
N GLY A 72 -16.49 16.22 0.69
CA GLY A 72 -16.71 15.27 -0.41
C GLY A 72 -15.43 14.79 -1.11
N LYS A 73 -14.30 14.77 -0.41
CA LYS A 73 -13.06 14.14 -0.91
C LYS A 73 -12.90 12.74 -0.33
N GLN A 74 -12.19 11.89 -1.05
CA GLN A 74 -11.84 10.55 -0.64
C GLN A 74 -10.34 10.35 -0.83
N CYS A 75 -9.72 9.57 0.06
CA CYS A 75 -8.32 9.22 -0.05
C CYS A 75 -8.10 8.34 -1.28
N THR A 76 -7.24 8.78 -2.20
CA THR A 76 -6.89 8.05 -3.43
C THR A 76 -5.44 7.58 -3.44
N ARG A 77 -4.61 8.07 -2.52
CA ARG A 77 -3.26 7.56 -2.26
C ARG A 77 -2.93 7.72 -0.78
N LEU A 78 -2.37 6.68 -0.18
CA LEU A 78 -1.91 6.69 1.20
C LEU A 78 -0.55 5.98 1.28
N ALA A 79 0.46 6.69 1.76
CA ALA A 79 1.72 6.08 2.13
C ALA A 79 1.58 5.31 3.43
N LEU A 80 2.13 4.10 3.45
CA LEU A 80 2.06 3.18 4.56
C LEU A 80 3.41 2.51 4.76
N THR A 81 3.73 2.18 6.01
CA THR A 81 4.78 1.22 6.34
C THR A 81 4.16 -0.02 6.94
N TRP A 82 4.56 -1.20 6.45
CA TRP A 82 4.15 -2.49 6.97
C TRP A 82 5.25 -3.09 7.83
N ALA A 83 4.91 -3.43 9.07
CA ALA A 83 5.72 -4.13 10.06
C ALA A 83 7.15 -3.58 10.23
N ASP A 84 7.32 -2.26 10.07
CA ASP A 84 8.60 -1.54 10.01
C ASP A 84 9.58 -2.05 8.93
N ARG A 85 9.12 -2.90 8.00
CA ARG A 85 9.95 -3.63 7.01
C ARG A 85 9.84 -3.09 5.59
N ILE A 86 8.64 -2.67 5.18
CA ILE A 86 8.39 -2.22 3.80
C ILE A 86 7.56 -0.94 3.84
N SER A 87 8.09 0.13 3.25
CA SER A 87 7.32 1.34 2.95
C SER A 87 6.78 1.27 1.53
N PHE A 88 5.53 1.69 1.33
CA PHE A 88 4.86 1.70 0.03
C PHE A 88 3.75 2.75 -0.02
N VAL A 89 3.19 2.96 -1.22
CA VAL A 89 2.00 3.78 -1.43
C VAL A 89 0.87 2.91 -1.97
N LEU A 90 -0.22 2.81 -1.23
CA LEU A 90 -1.46 2.21 -1.71
C LEU A 90 -2.24 3.23 -2.53
N ALA A 91 -2.76 2.80 -3.68
CA ALA A 91 -3.68 3.59 -4.50
C ALA A 91 -5.10 3.00 -4.49
N ASP A 92 -6.07 3.81 -4.90
CA ASP A 92 -7.50 3.47 -4.91
C ASP A 92 -7.88 2.26 -5.80
N GLY A 93 -7.05 1.91 -6.78
CA GLY A 93 -7.18 0.72 -7.62
C GLY A 93 -6.47 -0.52 -7.09
N LEU A 94 -6.12 -0.56 -5.80
CA LEU A 94 -5.34 -1.62 -5.14
C LEU A 94 -3.89 -1.72 -5.64
N GLU A 95 -3.37 -0.72 -6.35
CA GLU A 95 -1.97 -0.76 -6.78
C GLU A 95 -1.04 -0.44 -5.61
N VAL A 96 -0.04 -1.31 -5.41
CA VAL A 96 1.05 -1.11 -4.47
C VAL A 96 2.23 -0.47 -5.22
N LYS A 97 2.54 0.78 -4.90
CA LYS A 97 3.55 1.61 -5.61
C LYS A 97 4.70 1.97 -4.67
N ARG A 98 5.86 2.32 -5.23
CA ARG A 98 7.05 2.80 -4.48
C ARG A 98 7.48 1.86 -3.33
N VAL A 99 7.40 0.55 -3.56
CA VAL A 99 7.84 -0.47 -2.61
C VAL A 99 9.32 -0.26 -2.27
N THR A 100 9.60 0.02 -1.01
CA THR A 100 10.93 0.32 -0.50
C THR A 100 11.19 -0.54 0.73
N PRO A 101 12.16 -1.48 0.67
CA PRO A 101 12.62 -2.20 1.85
C PRO A 101 13.26 -1.23 2.86
N LEU A 102 12.93 -1.38 4.13
CA LEU A 102 13.51 -0.60 5.21
C LEU A 102 14.73 -1.32 5.82
N ASP A 103 15.53 -0.57 6.57
CA ASP A 103 16.83 -1.05 7.09
C ASP A 103 16.71 -2.30 7.97
N VAL A 104 15.62 -2.45 8.74
CA VAL A 104 15.38 -3.66 9.56
C VAL A 104 15.33 -4.93 8.71
N LEU A 105 14.91 -4.83 7.45
CA LEU A 105 14.91 -5.98 6.54
C LEU A 105 16.31 -6.30 6.01
N GLN A 106 17.17 -5.28 5.91
CA GLN A 106 18.55 -5.41 5.45
C GLN A 106 19.42 -6.18 6.46
N GLU A 107 19.08 -6.13 7.75
CA GLU A 107 19.78 -6.87 8.81
C GLU A 107 19.65 -8.40 8.66
N GLY A 108 18.61 -8.88 7.96
CA GLY A 108 18.40 -10.31 7.69
C GLY A 108 19.18 -10.86 6.49
N ARG A 109 19.99 -10.03 5.81
CA ARG A 109 20.75 -10.45 4.63
C ARG A 109 21.93 -11.34 5.02
N THR A 110 22.09 -12.42 4.28
CA THR A 110 23.22 -13.34 4.45
C THR A 110 24.36 -12.87 3.54
N PRO A 111 25.64 -12.97 3.97
CA PRO A 111 26.76 -12.66 3.09
C PRO A 111 26.71 -13.55 1.83
N ALA A 112 26.75 -12.94 0.66
CA ALA A 112 26.81 -13.65 -0.63
C ALA A 112 28.25 -13.76 -1.13
N ALA A 113 28.59 -14.88 -1.77
CA ALA A 113 29.91 -15.10 -2.36
C ALA A 113 30.06 -14.40 -3.73
N ASP A 114 28.95 -14.25 -4.47
CA ASP A 114 28.92 -13.58 -5.78
C ASP A 114 27.58 -12.86 -6.04
N GLU A 115 27.49 -12.16 -7.18
CA GLU A 115 26.30 -11.39 -7.58
C GLU A 115 25.06 -12.27 -7.81
N SER A 116 25.25 -13.52 -8.25
CA SER A 116 24.13 -14.45 -8.48
C SER A 116 23.53 -14.88 -7.16
N GLU A 117 24.37 -15.28 -6.20
CA GLU A 117 23.93 -15.66 -4.87
C GLU A 117 23.29 -14.47 -4.12
N GLN A 118 23.82 -13.26 -4.33
CA GLN A 118 23.21 -12.04 -3.79
C GLN A 118 21.80 -11.81 -4.33
N PHE A 119 21.62 -11.96 -5.65
CA PHE A 119 20.32 -11.81 -6.28
C PHE A 119 19.31 -12.84 -5.76
N ASP A 120 19.71 -14.12 -5.70
CA ASP A 120 18.84 -15.19 -5.22
C ASP A 120 18.41 -14.98 -3.77
N SER A 121 19.35 -14.57 -2.92
CA SER A 121 19.07 -14.22 -1.52
C SER A 121 18.09 -13.04 -1.41
N ASP A 122 18.35 -11.95 -2.13
CA ASP A 122 17.50 -10.76 -2.11
C ASP A 122 16.09 -11.05 -2.64
N PHE A 123 15.99 -11.85 -3.70
CA PHE A 123 14.72 -12.27 -4.29
C PHE A 123 13.91 -13.15 -3.34
N ALA A 124 14.55 -14.15 -2.71
CA ALA A 124 13.89 -15.02 -1.75
C ALA A 124 13.38 -14.24 -0.53
N LEU A 125 14.19 -13.32 0.00
CA LEU A 125 13.80 -12.47 1.12
C LEU A 125 12.62 -11.56 0.74
N MET A 126 12.74 -10.81 -0.36
CA MET A 126 11.71 -9.85 -0.77
C MET A 126 10.39 -10.52 -1.17
N SER A 127 10.43 -11.64 -1.88
CA SER A 127 9.20 -12.36 -2.25
C SER A 127 8.46 -12.90 -1.02
N GLY A 128 9.19 -13.39 -0.02
CA GLY A 128 8.61 -13.86 1.24
C GLY A 128 8.00 -12.74 2.10
N GLU A 129 8.58 -11.55 2.11
CA GLU A 129 7.98 -10.38 2.78
C GLU A 129 6.78 -9.83 2.01
N LEU A 130 6.86 -9.76 0.68
CA LEU A 130 5.75 -9.29 -0.16
C LEU A 130 4.52 -10.20 -0.07
N SER A 131 4.70 -11.53 0.03
CA SER A 131 3.58 -12.46 0.27
C SER A 131 2.83 -12.10 1.55
N ARG A 132 3.56 -11.91 2.65
CA ARG A 132 2.98 -11.56 3.95
C ARG A 132 2.36 -10.17 3.96
N LEU A 133 2.99 -9.18 3.33
CA LEU A 133 2.42 -7.85 3.15
C LEU A 133 1.10 -7.90 2.39
N ILE A 134 1.02 -8.68 1.30
CA ILE A 134 -0.19 -8.80 0.49
C ILE A 134 -1.30 -9.49 1.29
N GLU A 135 -1.00 -10.55 2.04
CA GLU A 135 -1.95 -11.23 2.92
C GLU A 135 -2.53 -10.28 3.97
N ASP A 136 -1.67 -9.55 4.70
CA ASP A 136 -2.09 -8.57 5.70
C ASP A 136 -2.87 -7.41 5.10
N LEU A 137 -2.47 -6.93 3.91
CA LEU A 137 -3.18 -5.86 3.19
C LEU A 137 -4.57 -6.30 2.74
N VAL A 138 -4.70 -7.51 2.20
CA VAL A 138 -6.00 -8.08 1.82
C VAL A 138 -6.89 -8.24 3.04
N TYR A 139 -6.36 -8.74 4.15
CA TYR A 139 -7.09 -8.83 5.41
C TYR A 139 -7.56 -7.45 5.91
N ALA A 140 -6.68 -6.45 5.88
CA ALA A 140 -7.01 -5.06 6.24
C ALA A 140 -8.12 -4.46 5.37
N LEU A 141 -8.23 -4.91 4.12
CA LEU A 141 -9.27 -4.52 3.17
C LEU A 141 -10.53 -5.40 3.24
N GLY A 142 -10.70 -6.17 4.32
CA GLY A 142 -11.88 -6.99 4.57
C GLY A 142 -11.86 -8.37 3.91
N GLY A 143 -10.73 -8.78 3.34
CA GLY A 143 -10.57 -10.05 2.64
C GLY A 143 -10.77 -9.95 1.13
N GLU A 144 -10.42 -11.03 0.43
CA GLU A 144 -10.69 -11.19 -0.99
C GLU A 144 -12.19 -11.32 -1.25
N LYS A 145 -12.67 -10.59 -2.26
CA LYS A 145 -14.05 -10.64 -2.69
C LYS A 145 -14.30 -11.90 -3.51
N GLN A 146 -15.27 -12.71 -3.10
CA GLN A 146 -15.67 -13.92 -3.82
C GLN A 146 -16.49 -13.66 -5.09
#